data_AF-A0A7K0R903-F1
#
_entry.id   AF-A0A7K0R903-F1
#
_cell.length_a   1.000
_cell.length_b   1.000
_cell.length_c   1.000
_cell.angle_alpha   90.00
_cell.angle_beta   90.00
_cell.angle_gamma   90.00
#
_symmetry.space_group_name_H-M   'P 1'
#
loop_
_entity.id
_entity.type
_entity.pdbx_description
1 polymer ?
#
loop_
_entity_poly.entity_id
_entity_poly.type
_entity_poly.pdbx_seq_one_letter_code
_entity_poly.pdbx_strand_id
1 'polypeptide(L)'
;MARESAGAPRLPLLTDAVRLCSAARYRSGGRAAAVRRARGVGPPRRGHRLRAARRSLPPDRRAGDGARARGRDAPLRRARRDRAVPRVERLHALRQSPPSVSAVPDAVQLHLARAQRLPRALAAQPRPPRPAHRRAAAASGPRPHGRRAPRAAAGRRRVIIGPHPRGYFVVLQRDHATMTAQLARAWGSPAVGGPADEVVVVAAAEHERGWDGRDLPILDPAAGVPCGPGDIPLAAHLPMQLDGPRELGESDPHAGLLVAIKHCNRYRPVAPQALLLRRHRQVARFRRDSARLQRDLRARIAAPDSEIDRQWRTLHACDTISHAQLTAVPRLVGAVVPGADGRPVTLTSAAAEGGLSIDPWPFSGAEVRLDVPGRVLAGGCTSQAELERAFTAAPVEMQEFLLVPAQRRSA
;
A
#
# COMPACT_ATOMS: atom_id res chain seq x y z
N MET A 1 -21.31 45.52 -46.16
CA MET A 1 -20.23 44.67 -45.64
C MET A 1 -20.36 44.60 -44.12
N ALA A 2 -21.02 43.57 -43.61
CA ALA A 2 -21.10 43.24 -42.19
C ALA A 2 -21.06 41.72 -42.10
N ARG A 3 -20.14 41.14 -41.33
CA ARG A 3 -20.05 39.71 -41.09
C ARG A 3 -20.42 39.45 -39.63
N GLU A 4 -21.56 38.81 -39.44
CA GLU A 4 -21.99 38.19 -38.19
C GLU A 4 -21.11 36.96 -37.90
N SER A 5 -20.61 36.83 -36.67
CA SER A 5 -20.00 35.59 -36.19
C SER A 5 -20.98 34.86 -35.28
N ALA A 6 -21.36 33.66 -35.68
CA ALA A 6 -22.19 32.74 -34.91
C ALA A 6 -21.47 32.30 -33.61
N GLY A 7 -22.17 32.41 -32.49
CA GLY A 7 -21.73 31.95 -31.18
C GLY A 7 -21.87 30.43 -31.02
N ALA A 8 -20.80 29.78 -30.57
CA ALA A 8 -20.81 28.38 -30.18
C ALA A 8 -21.38 28.19 -28.74
N PRO A 9 -22.06 27.07 -28.45
CA PRO A 9 -22.69 26.84 -27.16
C PRO A 9 -21.69 26.46 -26.07
N ARG A 10 -21.83 27.06 -24.88
CA ARG A 10 -21.10 26.71 -23.66
C ARG A 10 -21.67 25.41 -23.06
N LEU A 11 -20.84 24.39 -22.91
CA LEU A 11 -21.13 23.20 -22.11
C LEU A 11 -20.92 23.49 -20.61
N PRO A 12 -21.74 22.93 -19.69
CA PRO A 12 -21.60 23.18 -18.25
C PRO A 12 -20.42 22.40 -17.65
N LEU A 13 -19.63 23.10 -16.83
CA LEU A 13 -18.48 22.57 -16.09
C LEU A 13 -18.94 21.65 -14.95
N LEU A 14 -18.45 20.41 -14.98
CA LEU A 14 -18.69 19.34 -14.01
C LEU A 14 -17.70 19.44 -12.83
N THR A 15 -17.65 20.58 -12.13
CA THR A 15 -16.64 20.87 -11.08
C THR A 15 -17.14 20.80 -9.63
N ASP A 16 -18.45 20.68 -9.39
CA ASP A 16 -19.00 20.80 -8.02
C ASP A 16 -19.20 19.47 -7.26
N ALA A 17 -19.17 18.32 -7.93
CA ALA A 17 -19.44 17.03 -7.28
C ALA A 17 -18.28 16.53 -6.38
N VAL A 18 -17.04 16.96 -6.63
CA VAL A 18 -15.84 16.47 -5.92
C VAL A 18 -15.64 17.12 -4.55
N ARG A 19 -16.09 18.38 -4.36
CA ARG A 19 -16.01 19.06 -3.06
C ARG A 19 -16.94 18.46 -2.00
N LEU A 20 -18.06 17.87 -2.42
CA LEU A 20 -19.08 17.36 -1.49
C LEU A 20 -18.74 15.96 -0.93
N CYS A 21 -18.10 15.08 -1.70
CA CYS A 21 -17.78 13.72 -1.24
C CYS A 21 -16.64 13.65 -0.21
N SER A 22 -15.64 14.53 -0.30
CA SER A 22 -14.51 14.58 0.65
C SER A 22 -14.89 15.27 1.97
N ALA A 23 -15.74 16.29 1.92
CA ALA A 23 -16.23 16.98 3.13
C ALA A 23 -17.27 16.17 3.92
N ALA A 24 -18.10 15.36 3.24
CA ALA A 24 -19.16 14.57 3.89
C ALA A 24 -18.61 13.42 4.77
N ARG A 25 -17.45 12.85 4.43
CA ARG A 25 -16.83 11.77 5.23
C ARG A 25 -16.19 12.25 6.54
N TYR A 26 -15.81 13.52 6.63
CA TYR A 26 -15.22 14.09 7.84
C TYR A 26 -16.27 14.56 8.87
N ARG A 27 -17.54 14.77 8.48
CA ARG A 27 -18.60 15.24 9.40
C ARG A 27 -19.35 14.14 10.16
N SER A 28 -19.20 12.85 9.79
CA SER A 28 -19.98 11.76 10.40
C SER A 28 -19.24 10.94 11.48
N GLY A 29 -17.97 11.25 11.77
CA GLY A 29 -17.18 10.58 12.79
C GLY A 29 -17.45 11.09 14.21
N GLY A 30 -18.69 11.00 14.71
CA GLY A 30 -18.97 11.31 16.11
C GLY A 30 -20.44 11.49 16.44
N ARG A 31 -21.18 10.39 16.66
CA ARG A 31 -22.34 10.33 17.56
C ARG A 31 -22.82 8.88 17.81
N ALA A 32 -22.75 8.51 19.10
CA ALA A 32 -23.69 7.68 19.87
C ALA A 32 -23.94 6.20 19.51
N ALA A 33 -23.51 5.31 20.41
CA ALA A 33 -24.25 4.09 20.75
C ALA A 33 -24.31 3.96 22.29
N ALA A 34 -25.33 4.57 22.88
CA ALA A 34 -25.81 4.27 24.22
C ALA A 34 -27.26 3.78 24.07
N VAL A 35 -27.48 2.47 24.20
CA VAL A 35 -28.81 1.88 24.29
C VAL A 35 -28.94 1.18 25.64
N ARG A 36 -29.69 1.82 26.53
CA ARG A 36 -30.33 1.20 27.70
C ARG A 36 -31.38 0.19 27.21
N ARG A 37 -31.42 -1.01 27.81
CA ARG A 37 -32.66 -1.78 27.95
C ARG A 37 -32.78 -2.28 29.39
N ALA A 38 -33.90 -1.93 30.00
CA ALA A 38 -34.34 -2.41 31.31
C ALA A 38 -35.35 -3.54 31.14
N ARG A 39 -35.16 -4.59 31.97
CA ARG A 39 -36.12 -5.42 32.74
C ARG A 39 -37.44 -5.92 32.11
N GLY A 40 -37.65 -7.23 32.26
CA GLY A 40 -38.93 -7.96 32.23
C GLY A 40 -38.68 -9.46 32.42
N VAL A 41 -38.58 -9.97 33.66
CA VAL A 41 -39.57 -10.83 34.36
C VAL A 41 -39.69 -12.26 33.77
N GLY A 42 -39.15 -13.27 34.49
CA GLY A 42 -39.48 -14.71 34.36
C GLY A 42 -40.78 -15.06 35.10
N PRO A 43 -41.14 -16.34 35.44
CA PRO A 43 -40.39 -17.61 35.48
C PRO A 43 -41.28 -18.81 34.94
N PRO A 44 -41.21 -20.12 35.36
CA PRO A 44 -40.22 -20.88 36.13
C PRO A 44 -39.80 -22.26 35.54
N ARG A 45 -38.89 -22.89 36.30
CA ARG A 45 -38.21 -24.20 36.22
C ARG A 45 -39.10 -25.43 35.97
N ARG A 46 -38.56 -26.45 35.27
CA ARG A 46 -38.66 -27.89 35.60
C ARG A 46 -37.40 -28.63 35.12
N GLY A 47 -36.83 -29.46 35.98
CA GLY A 47 -35.63 -30.26 35.67
C GLY A 47 -35.97 -31.68 35.21
N HIS A 48 -34.97 -32.42 34.76
CA HIS A 48 -34.82 -33.87 34.97
C HIS A 48 -33.37 -34.29 34.69
N ARG A 49 -32.83 -35.10 35.61
CA ARG A 49 -31.63 -35.94 35.45
C ARG A 49 -31.99 -37.20 34.65
N LEU A 50 -31.00 -37.82 33.98
CA LEU A 50 -30.68 -39.27 33.88
C LEU A 50 -29.81 -39.49 32.61
N ARG A 51 -28.52 -39.83 32.75
CA ARG A 51 -27.89 -41.18 32.79
C ARG A 51 -27.67 -41.86 31.42
N ALA A 52 -26.42 -42.29 31.28
CA ALA A 52 -25.75 -43.06 30.23
C ALA A 52 -26.47 -44.28 29.62
N ALA A 53 -26.13 -44.59 28.37
CA ALA A 53 -25.94 -45.97 27.92
C ALA A 53 -24.97 -46.06 26.71
N ARG A 54 -23.90 -46.83 26.88
CA ARG A 54 -23.09 -47.43 25.80
C ARG A 54 -23.90 -48.57 25.17
N ARG A 55 -23.85 -48.75 23.84
CA ARG A 55 -24.02 -50.08 23.22
C ARG A 55 -23.18 -50.23 21.95
N SER A 56 -22.67 -51.44 21.86
CA SER A 56 -21.67 -52.02 20.97
C SER A 56 -22.24 -52.38 19.60
N LEU A 57 -21.39 -52.38 18.57
CA LEU A 57 -21.64 -52.97 17.26
C LEU A 57 -20.94 -54.34 17.15
N PRO A 58 -21.61 -55.40 16.65
CA PRO A 58 -20.99 -56.63 16.18
C PRO A 58 -20.91 -56.73 14.63
N PRO A 59 -20.25 -57.77 14.07
CA PRO A 59 -19.51 -57.67 12.81
C PRO A 59 -20.01 -58.58 11.66
N ASP A 60 -19.57 -58.22 10.44
CA ASP A 60 -19.00 -59.06 9.36
C ASP A 60 -19.84 -60.04 8.48
N ARG A 61 -19.38 -60.10 7.21
CA ARG A 61 -19.48 -61.15 6.15
C ARG A 61 -20.63 -61.19 5.12
N ARG A 62 -20.26 -61.11 3.84
CA ARG A 62 -20.26 -62.19 2.79
C ARG A 62 -20.61 -61.68 1.37
N ALA A 63 -19.71 -61.93 0.40
CA ALA A 63 -19.96 -62.36 -0.99
C ALA A 63 -18.57 -62.45 -1.68
N GLY A 64 -18.14 -63.47 -2.42
CA GLY A 64 -18.81 -64.62 -3.02
C GLY A 64 -18.30 -64.77 -4.47
N ASP A 65 -17.27 -65.60 -4.67
CA ASP A 65 -16.66 -65.95 -5.97
C ASP A 65 -17.56 -66.87 -6.82
N GLY A 66 -17.45 -66.77 -8.14
CA GLY A 66 -17.98 -67.75 -9.10
C GLY A 66 -17.28 -67.66 -10.47
N ALA A 67 -16.76 -68.78 -10.96
CA ALA A 67 -15.81 -68.88 -12.06
C ALA A 67 -16.26 -69.87 -13.17
N ARG A 68 -15.57 -69.76 -14.33
CA ARG A 68 -15.34 -70.76 -15.42
C ARG A 68 -16.37 -70.83 -16.57
N ALA A 69 -16.05 -71.12 -17.84
CA ALA A 69 -14.82 -71.19 -18.64
C ALA A 69 -15.13 -71.62 -20.12
N ARG A 70 -14.17 -71.39 -21.05
CA ARG A 70 -13.74 -72.20 -22.23
C ARG A 70 -14.17 -71.82 -23.68
N GLY A 71 -13.15 -71.85 -24.56
CA GLY A 71 -13.17 -72.00 -26.04
C GLY A 71 -12.01 -71.23 -26.70
N ARG A 72 -10.79 -71.79 -26.84
CA ARG A 72 -10.20 -72.67 -27.88
C ARG A 72 -9.39 -71.92 -28.99
N ASP A 73 -8.09 -72.27 -29.01
CA ASP A 73 -7.17 -72.56 -30.13
C ASP A 73 -6.56 -71.48 -31.09
N ALA A 74 -5.32 -71.08 -30.75
CA ALA A 74 -4.04 -71.19 -31.51
C ALA A 74 -3.79 -70.39 -32.85
N PRO A 75 -2.55 -70.36 -33.41
CA PRO A 75 -1.51 -69.35 -33.11
C PRO A 75 -0.86 -68.70 -34.36
N LEU A 76 -0.03 -67.63 -34.20
CA LEU A 76 1.32 -67.46 -34.81
C LEU A 76 1.86 -66.00 -34.82
N ARG A 77 3.20 -65.94 -34.60
CA ARG A 77 4.22 -64.97 -35.09
C ARG A 77 4.44 -63.61 -34.41
N ARG A 78 5.57 -63.57 -33.68
CA ARG A 78 6.68 -62.59 -33.68
C ARG A 78 6.40 -61.20 -34.29
N ALA A 79 6.60 -60.15 -33.49
CA ALA A 79 7.61 -59.12 -33.75
C ALA A 79 7.83 -58.23 -32.53
N ARG A 80 9.11 -58.08 -32.15
CA ARG A 80 9.63 -57.05 -31.25
C ARG A 80 9.24 -55.66 -31.75
N ARG A 81 8.91 -54.75 -30.83
CA ARG A 81 9.45 -53.38 -30.84
C ARG A 81 9.21 -52.71 -29.48
N ASP A 82 10.33 -52.45 -28.82
CA ASP A 82 10.47 -51.52 -27.73
C ASP A 82 9.89 -50.16 -28.10
N ARG A 83 9.09 -49.59 -27.20
CA ARG A 83 9.01 -48.13 -26.98
C ARG A 83 8.47 -47.89 -25.58
N ALA A 84 9.42 -47.70 -24.66
CA ALA A 84 9.19 -47.13 -23.36
C ALA A 84 8.54 -45.74 -23.52
N VAL A 85 7.44 -45.50 -22.82
CA VAL A 85 6.85 -44.18 -22.63
C VAL A 85 7.32 -43.68 -21.27
N PRO A 86 8.14 -42.61 -21.17
CA PRO A 86 8.42 -42.00 -19.90
C PRO A 86 7.25 -41.09 -19.51
N ARG A 87 6.48 -41.58 -18.55
CA ARG A 87 5.72 -40.78 -17.59
C ARG A 87 6.76 -39.94 -16.83
N VAL A 88 6.87 -38.63 -17.09
CA VAL A 88 7.29 -37.50 -16.21
C VAL A 88 7.62 -36.29 -17.10
N GLU A 89 6.62 -35.62 -17.68
CA GLU A 89 6.80 -34.29 -18.30
C GLU A 89 5.53 -33.42 -18.15
N ARG A 90 4.87 -33.48 -16.98
CA ARG A 90 3.73 -32.59 -16.66
C ARG A 90 3.85 -31.77 -15.38
N LEU A 91 5.04 -31.68 -14.79
CA LEU A 91 5.28 -30.88 -13.57
C LEU A 91 6.34 -29.78 -13.69
N HIS A 92 6.93 -29.56 -14.87
CA HIS A 92 7.93 -28.50 -15.09
C HIS A 92 7.40 -27.21 -15.73
N ALA A 93 6.18 -27.21 -16.28
CA ALA A 93 5.61 -26.05 -16.97
C ALA A 93 4.98 -24.96 -16.06
N LEU A 94 4.97 -25.14 -14.72
CA LEU A 94 4.42 -24.17 -13.75
C LEU A 94 5.49 -23.50 -12.88
N ARG A 95 6.77 -23.61 -13.26
CA ARG A 95 7.91 -22.99 -12.54
C ARG A 95 8.60 -21.86 -13.31
N GLN A 96 8.11 -21.48 -14.47
CA GLN A 96 8.64 -20.32 -15.16
C GLN A 96 8.25 -19.08 -14.36
N SER A 97 9.26 -18.48 -13.71
CA SER A 97 9.15 -17.11 -13.22
C SER A 97 8.78 -16.23 -14.41
N PRO A 98 7.91 -15.22 -14.23
CA PRO A 98 7.64 -14.26 -15.30
C PRO A 98 8.98 -13.70 -15.82
N PRO A 99 9.08 -13.34 -17.12
CA PRO A 99 10.29 -12.81 -17.69
C PRO A 99 10.81 -11.67 -16.82
N SER A 100 12.12 -11.68 -16.58
CA SER A 100 12.83 -10.62 -15.87
C SER A 100 12.57 -9.28 -16.54
N VAL A 101 11.56 -8.56 -16.05
CA VAL A 101 11.28 -7.17 -16.44
C VAL A 101 12.51 -6.35 -16.05
N SER A 102 13.10 -5.70 -17.06
CA SER A 102 14.32 -4.88 -17.06
C SER A 102 14.68 -4.30 -15.69
N ALA A 103 15.91 -4.59 -15.24
CA ALA A 103 16.45 -4.09 -13.99
C ALA A 103 16.42 -2.54 -13.98
N VAL A 104 15.73 -1.97 -13.00
CA VAL A 104 15.93 -0.57 -12.64
C VAL A 104 17.42 -0.43 -12.26
N PRO A 105 18.19 0.52 -12.83
CA PRO A 105 19.61 0.63 -12.55
C PRO A 105 19.90 0.72 -11.04
N ASP A 106 20.85 -0.07 -10.53
CA ASP A 106 21.21 -0.16 -9.10
C ASP A 106 21.53 1.20 -8.45
N ALA A 107 21.97 2.18 -9.26
CA ALA A 107 22.23 3.56 -8.85
C ALA A 107 20.98 4.30 -8.31
N VAL A 108 19.78 3.98 -8.84
CA VAL A 108 18.52 4.60 -8.39
C VAL A 108 18.10 4.06 -7.01
N GLN A 109 18.34 2.78 -6.75
CA GLN A 109 17.89 2.12 -5.52
C GLN A 109 18.79 2.44 -4.31
N LEU A 110 20.10 2.58 -4.50
CA LEU A 110 21.05 2.94 -3.43
C LEU A 110 20.80 4.38 -2.90
N HIS A 111 20.25 5.26 -3.74
CA HIS A 111 20.00 6.67 -3.42
C HIS A 111 18.73 6.88 -2.58
N LEU A 112 17.70 6.07 -2.80
CA LEU A 112 16.45 6.07 -2.01
C LEU A 112 16.69 5.76 -0.52
N ALA A 113 17.69 4.93 -0.20
CA ALA A 113 18.07 4.62 1.18
C ALA A 113 18.83 5.76 1.89
N ARG A 114 19.46 6.67 1.14
CA ARG A 114 20.18 7.85 1.68
C ARG A 114 19.28 9.07 1.84
N ALA A 115 18.28 9.23 0.98
CA ALA A 115 17.36 10.38 0.98
C ALA A 115 16.39 10.42 2.19
N GLN A 116 16.19 9.30 2.90
CA GLN A 116 15.32 9.23 4.09
C GLN A 116 15.97 9.77 5.37
N ARG A 117 17.18 10.34 5.30
CA ARG A 117 17.80 11.06 6.41
C ARG A 117 17.50 12.55 6.24
N LEU A 118 16.55 13.08 7.03
CA LEU A 118 16.34 14.52 7.13
C LEU A 118 17.66 15.23 7.43
N PRO A 119 17.95 16.39 6.81
CA PRO A 119 19.07 17.23 7.22
C PRO A 119 18.84 17.68 8.67
N ARG A 120 19.82 17.42 9.56
CA ARG A 120 19.83 17.87 10.97
C ARG A 120 19.79 19.41 11.14
N ALA A 121 19.77 20.17 10.04
CA ALA A 121 19.99 21.61 10.03
C ALA A 121 18.80 22.47 10.49
N LEU A 122 17.62 21.90 10.78
CA LEU A 122 16.45 22.67 11.24
C LEU A 122 16.20 22.61 12.77
N ALA A 123 17.09 21.98 13.55
CA ALA A 123 16.89 21.79 15.00
C ALA A 123 17.95 22.48 15.89
N ALA A 124 18.56 23.57 15.43
CA ALA A 124 19.46 24.36 16.26
C ALA A 124 18.69 25.42 17.06
N GLN A 125 18.06 25.01 18.16
CA GLN A 125 17.72 25.93 19.26
C GLN A 125 18.75 25.78 20.40
N PRO A 126 19.13 26.87 21.08
CA PRO A 126 20.08 26.83 22.19
C PRO A 126 19.52 26.01 23.35
N ARG A 127 20.32 25.05 23.87
CA ARG A 127 19.97 24.23 25.03
C ARG A 127 19.91 25.09 26.30
N PRO A 128 18.90 24.92 27.18
CA PRO A 128 18.93 25.52 28.51
C PRO A 128 20.01 24.85 29.39
N PRO A 129 20.57 25.57 30.38
CA PRO A 129 21.61 25.05 31.26
C PRO A 129 21.08 23.92 32.16
N ARG A 130 21.93 22.92 32.39
CA ARG A 130 21.65 21.76 33.26
C ARG A 130 21.60 22.19 34.74
N PRO A 131 20.62 21.73 35.54
CA PRO A 131 20.68 21.87 36.98
C PRO A 131 21.70 20.89 37.58
N ALA A 132 22.43 21.34 38.59
CA ALA A 132 23.42 20.57 39.32
C ALA A 132 22.76 19.48 40.17
N HIS A 133 23.20 18.22 40.01
CA HIS A 133 22.72 17.10 40.80
C HIS A 133 23.45 17.00 42.15
N ARG A 134 22.69 17.17 43.24
CA ARG A 134 23.06 16.73 44.59
C ARG A 134 23.03 15.19 44.66
N ARG A 135 24.11 14.59 45.17
CA ARG A 135 24.19 13.18 45.56
C ARG A 135 23.42 12.94 46.86
N ALA A 136 22.55 11.94 46.90
CA ALA A 136 22.02 11.38 48.14
C ALA A 136 22.05 9.84 48.06
N ALA A 137 22.39 9.23 49.20
CA ALA A 137 22.82 7.86 49.39
C ALA A 137 21.68 6.82 49.35
N ALA A 138 22.09 5.58 49.13
CA ALA A 138 21.27 4.39 48.98
C ALA A 138 20.68 3.87 50.29
N ALA A 139 19.44 3.38 50.23
CA ALA A 139 18.88 2.43 51.19
C ALA A 139 18.15 1.32 50.42
N SER A 140 18.60 0.08 50.61
CA SER A 140 18.11 -1.13 49.95
C SER A 140 16.96 -1.73 50.77
N GLY A 141 15.75 -1.77 50.20
CA GLY A 141 14.59 -2.46 50.76
C GLY A 141 14.03 -3.54 49.80
N PRO A 142 13.29 -4.54 50.31
CA PRO A 142 12.86 -5.70 49.54
C PRO A 142 11.76 -5.35 48.53
N ARG A 143 11.88 -5.87 47.30
CA ARG A 143 10.95 -5.58 46.19
C ARG A 143 9.69 -6.44 46.27
N PRO A 144 8.48 -5.85 46.27
CA PRO A 144 7.25 -6.61 46.10
C PRO A 144 7.06 -7.02 44.64
N HIS A 145 6.52 -8.22 44.42
CA HIS A 145 6.17 -8.76 43.11
C HIS A 145 5.07 -7.93 42.43
N GLY A 146 5.50 -6.93 41.66
CA GLY A 146 4.63 -6.07 40.86
C GLY A 146 4.06 -6.79 39.64
N ARG A 147 2.72 -6.81 39.57
CA ARG A 147 1.91 -7.15 38.39
C ARG A 147 2.55 -6.63 37.10
N ARG A 148 2.74 -7.51 36.12
CA ARG A 148 3.11 -7.12 34.74
C ARG A 148 2.06 -6.15 34.20
N ALA A 149 2.47 -4.92 33.94
CA ALA A 149 1.69 -3.99 33.14
C ALA A 149 1.35 -4.64 31.78
N PRO A 150 0.15 -4.40 31.22
CA PRO A 150 -0.17 -4.85 29.88
C PRO A 150 0.87 -4.25 28.92
N ARG A 151 1.52 -5.10 28.12
CA ARG A 151 2.36 -4.66 27.02
C ARG A 151 1.49 -3.81 26.10
N ALA A 152 1.60 -2.49 26.19
CA ALA A 152 1.02 -1.58 25.22
C ALA A 152 1.50 -2.01 23.83
N ALA A 153 0.54 -2.32 22.96
CA ALA A 153 0.79 -2.79 21.61
C ALA A 153 1.50 -1.68 20.82
N ALA A 154 2.82 -1.78 20.70
CA ALA A 154 3.67 -0.84 19.98
C ALA A 154 3.55 -1.05 18.45
N GLY A 155 2.37 -0.77 17.90
CA GLY A 155 2.17 -0.65 16.45
C GLY A 155 2.43 0.80 16.05
N ARG A 156 3.58 1.09 15.43
CA ARG A 156 3.96 2.47 15.12
C ARG A 156 3.31 2.98 13.81
N ARG A 157 2.17 3.67 13.95
CA ARG A 157 1.36 4.43 12.96
C ARG A 157 2.10 5.65 12.38
N ARG A 158 1.87 6.00 11.09
CA ARG A 158 2.67 7.00 10.34
C ARG A 158 1.91 7.75 9.25
N VAL A 159 2.43 8.96 9.00
CA VAL A 159 1.92 10.01 8.12
C VAL A 159 3.00 10.43 7.11
N ILE A 160 2.61 11.10 6.03
CA ILE A 160 3.54 11.83 5.16
C ILE A 160 3.72 13.23 5.73
N ILE A 161 4.94 13.74 5.70
CA ILE A 161 5.30 15.03 6.29
C ILE A 161 5.98 15.85 5.21
N GLY A 162 5.41 17.01 4.93
CA GLY A 162 5.94 18.03 4.05
C GLY A 162 6.32 19.31 4.80
N PRO A 163 7.20 20.14 4.23
CA PRO A 163 7.46 21.48 4.75
C PRO A 163 6.21 22.37 4.59
N HIS A 164 6.00 23.28 5.54
CA HIS A 164 4.95 24.29 5.47
C HIS A 164 5.45 25.60 6.11
N PRO A 165 5.07 26.80 5.64
CA PRO A 165 5.55 28.08 6.22
C PRO A 165 5.29 28.22 7.73
N ARG A 166 4.20 27.61 8.20
CA ARG A 166 3.81 27.57 9.62
C ARG A 166 4.36 26.35 10.39
N GLY A 167 5.21 25.52 9.81
CA GLY A 167 5.76 24.31 10.44
C GLY A 167 5.77 23.11 9.51
N TYR A 168 4.97 22.09 9.80
CA TYR A 168 4.90 20.86 9.00
C TYR A 168 3.48 20.58 8.52
N PHE A 169 3.34 20.20 7.25
CA PHE A 169 2.09 19.71 6.70
C PHE A 169 2.05 18.19 6.79
N VAL A 170 1.09 17.68 7.56
CA VAL A 170 0.95 16.27 7.87
C VAL A 170 -0.22 15.70 7.09
N VAL A 171 0.07 14.74 6.21
CA VAL A 171 -0.90 14.11 5.31
C VAL A 171 -1.06 12.65 5.69
N LEU A 172 -2.31 12.19 5.83
CA LEU A 172 -2.58 10.77 6.06
C LEU A 172 -2.27 9.96 4.80
N GLN A 173 -1.96 8.67 4.96
CA GLN A 173 -1.65 7.80 3.81
C GLN A 173 -2.82 7.70 2.83
N ARG A 174 -4.06 7.67 3.34
CA ARG A 174 -5.28 7.70 2.54
C ARG A 174 -5.49 9.01 1.77
N ASP A 175 -5.19 10.13 2.41
CA ASP A 175 -5.32 11.44 1.78
C ASP A 175 -4.33 11.56 0.62
N HIS A 176 -3.10 11.06 0.81
CA HIS A 176 -2.13 10.92 -0.27
C HIS A 176 -2.62 10.01 -1.41
N ALA A 177 -3.29 8.89 -1.12
CA ALA A 177 -3.84 8.02 -2.17
C ALA A 177 -4.89 8.77 -3.02
N THR A 178 -5.64 9.70 -2.43
CA THR A 178 -6.57 10.57 -3.16
C THR A 178 -5.83 11.51 -4.12
N MET A 179 -4.67 12.04 -3.73
CA MET A 179 -3.79 12.82 -4.61
C MET A 179 -3.23 11.95 -5.75
N THR A 180 -2.83 10.71 -5.46
CA THR A 180 -2.37 9.75 -6.47
C THR A 180 -3.46 9.43 -7.49
N ALA A 181 -4.73 9.36 -7.07
CA ALA A 181 -5.86 9.18 -7.98
C ALA A 181 -6.11 10.41 -8.88
N GLN A 182 -5.88 11.63 -8.40
CA GLN A 182 -5.96 12.83 -9.24
C GLN A 182 -4.90 12.80 -10.35
N LEU A 183 -3.68 12.39 -10.03
CA LEU A 183 -2.61 12.18 -11.01
C LEU A 183 -2.99 11.13 -12.06
N ALA A 184 -3.54 10.00 -11.62
CA ALA A 184 -3.98 8.94 -12.54
C ALA A 184 -5.07 9.43 -13.50
N ARG A 185 -6.03 10.24 -13.03
CA ARG A 185 -7.07 10.85 -13.88
C ARG A 185 -6.53 11.86 -14.87
N ALA A 186 -5.49 12.61 -14.49
CA ALA A 186 -4.84 13.58 -15.37
C ALA A 186 -3.88 12.94 -16.39
N TRP A 187 -3.57 11.65 -16.23
CA TRP A 187 -2.61 10.91 -17.05
C TRP A 187 -2.99 10.88 -18.53
N GLY A 188 -1.98 10.84 -19.39
CA GLY A 188 -2.11 10.65 -20.83
C GLY A 188 -1.52 11.83 -21.59
N SER A 189 -0.53 11.58 -22.43
CA SER A 189 0.13 12.60 -23.25
C SER A 189 0.78 11.96 -24.47
N PRO A 190 1.20 12.71 -25.49
CA PRO A 190 1.94 12.14 -26.61
C PRO A 190 3.19 11.34 -26.20
N ALA A 191 3.78 11.62 -25.03
CA ALA A 191 4.96 10.90 -24.55
C ALA A 191 4.63 9.52 -23.96
N VAL A 192 3.49 9.38 -23.26
CA VAL A 192 3.12 8.16 -22.50
C VAL A 192 1.89 7.43 -23.05
N GLY A 193 1.25 7.98 -24.08
CA GLY A 193 0.07 7.41 -24.73
C GLY A 193 -1.25 7.93 -24.16
N GLY A 194 -2.29 7.10 -24.26
CA GLY A 194 -3.65 7.46 -23.87
C GLY A 194 -3.86 7.69 -22.36
N PRO A 195 -5.10 8.03 -21.97
CA PRO A 195 -5.45 8.19 -20.56
C PRO A 195 -5.21 6.90 -19.76
N ALA A 196 -5.02 7.03 -18.45
CA ALA A 196 -4.93 5.86 -17.59
C ALA A 196 -6.28 5.11 -17.57
N ASP A 197 -6.20 3.78 -17.50
CA ASP A 197 -7.37 2.92 -17.37
C ASP A 197 -8.07 3.17 -16.01
N GLU A 198 -9.40 3.04 -15.95
CA GLU A 198 -10.17 3.28 -14.71
C GLU A 198 -9.67 2.42 -13.55
N VAL A 199 -9.22 1.18 -13.83
CA VAL A 199 -8.64 0.30 -12.80
C VAL A 199 -7.39 0.91 -12.16
N VAL A 200 -6.60 1.70 -12.88
CA VAL A 200 -5.44 2.41 -12.34
C VAL A 200 -5.89 3.53 -11.42
N VAL A 201 -6.97 4.23 -11.76
CA VAL A 201 -7.56 5.29 -10.92
C VAL A 201 -8.10 4.70 -9.61
N VAL A 202 -8.81 3.57 -9.68
CA VAL A 202 -9.30 2.83 -8.50
C VAL A 202 -8.12 2.35 -7.66
N ALA A 203 -7.14 1.68 -8.26
CA ALA A 203 -5.94 1.24 -7.56
C ALA A 203 -5.20 2.41 -6.91
N ALA A 204 -5.07 3.54 -7.61
CA ALA A 204 -4.45 4.75 -7.09
C ALA A 204 -5.20 5.31 -5.87
N ALA A 205 -6.54 5.34 -5.89
CA ALA A 205 -7.33 5.83 -4.76
C ALA A 205 -7.26 4.89 -3.54
N GLU A 206 -7.08 3.59 -3.77
CA GLU A 206 -7.25 2.55 -2.74
C GLU A 206 -5.96 1.85 -2.33
N HIS A 207 -4.81 2.20 -2.91
CA HIS A 207 -3.58 1.47 -2.66
C HIS A 207 -3.11 1.55 -1.20
N GLU A 208 -3.44 2.62 -0.48
CA GLU A 208 -3.16 2.74 0.97
C GLU A 208 -4.31 2.23 1.86
N ARG A 209 -5.28 1.46 1.34
CA ARG A 209 -6.40 0.89 2.13
C ARG A 209 -5.96 0.14 3.39
N GLY A 210 -4.79 -0.50 3.38
CA GLY A 210 -4.25 -1.18 4.55
C GLY A 210 -3.96 -0.26 5.76
N TRP A 211 -4.04 1.07 5.57
CA TRP A 211 -3.79 2.09 6.58
C TRP A 211 -5.02 2.55 7.37
N ASP A 212 -6.21 2.06 7.06
CA ASP A 212 -7.46 2.48 7.71
C ASP A 212 -7.38 2.41 9.24
N GLY A 213 -7.48 3.58 9.88
CA GLY A 213 -7.40 3.71 11.34
C GLY A 213 -6.01 3.44 11.93
N ARG A 214 -4.97 3.34 11.09
CA ARG A 214 -3.57 3.03 11.44
C ARG A 214 -2.61 4.17 11.06
N ASP A 215 -3.11 5.30 10.60
CA ASP A 215 -2.39 6.44 10.04
C ASP A 215 -2.20 7.62 11.01
N LEU A 216 -2.41 7.42 12.32
CA LEU A 216 -2.10 8.46 13.31
C LEU A 216 -0.59 8.77 13.36
N PRO A 217 -0.20 10.03 13.60
CA PRO A 217 1.21 10.40 13.68
C PRO A 217 1.85 9.83 14.96
N ILE A 218 3.13 9.48 14.86
CA ILE A 218 3.95 9.04 16.00
C ILE A 218 5.17 9.92 16.12
N LEU A 219 5.52 10.31 17.33
CA LEU A 219 6.63 11.19 17.58
C LEU A 219 7.97 10.47 17.37
N ASP A 220 8.87 11.10 16.61
CA ASP A 220 10.30 10.86 16.72
C ASP A 220 10.82 11.65 17.94
N PRO A 221 11.17 10.98 19.05
CA PRO A 221 11.61 11.69 20.26
C PRO A 221 12.94 12.43 20.08
N ALA A 222 13.73 12.08 19.05
CA ALA A 222 15.00 12.75 18.79
C ALA A 222 14.81 14.05 18.00
N ALA A 223 13.89 14.05 17.04
CA ALA A 223 13.61 15.20 16.18
C ALA A 223 12.48 16.08 16.72
N GLY A 224 11.66 15.58 17.63
CA GLY A 224 10.46 16.26 18.12
C GLY A 224 9.37 16.40 17.06
N VAL A 225 9.45 15.70 15.93
CA VAL A 225 8.44 15.77 14.85
C VAL A 225 7.83 14.39 14.59
N PRO A 226 6.69 14.28 13.89
CA PRO A 226 6.15 12.97 13.56
C PRO A 226 7.17 12.14 12.77
N CYS A 227 7.14 10.83 12.91
CA CYS A 227 7.99 9.94 12.12
C CYS A 227 7.37 9.74 10.74
N GLY A 228 8.20 9.81 9.69
CA GLY A 228 7.81 9.51 8.33
C GLY A 228 7.71 7.99 8.07
N PRO A 229 7.22 7.55 6.90
CA PRO A 229 6.96 6.13 6.61
C PRO A 229 8.19 5.21 6.58
N GLY A 230 9.41 5.76 6.51
CA GLY A 230 10.65 5.00 6.32
C GLY A 230 11.17 4.30 7.57
N ASP A 231 11.03 4.91 8.74
CA ASP A 231 11.02 4.12 9.95
C ASP A 231 9.63 3.50 9.96
N ILE A 232 9.35 2.23 10.12
CA ILE A 232 8.08 1.62 10.58
C ILE A 232 8.61 0.24 10.90
N PRO A 233 8.38 -0.33 12.09
CA PRO A 233 8.76 -1.71 12.31
C PRO A 233 8.12 -2.59 11.22
N LEU A 234 8.93 -3.33 10.47
CA LEU A 234 8.44 -4.21 9.39
C LEU A 234 7.35 -5.17 9.87
N ALA A 235 7.40 -5.58 11.15
CA ALA A 235 6.37 -6.41 11.78
C ALA A 235 4.97 -5.78 11.77
N ALA A 236 4.88 -4.45 11.86
CA ALA A 236 3.63 -3.70 11.79
C ALA A 236 3.26 -3.33 10.35
N HIS A 237 4.26 -2.97 9.53
CA HIS A 237 4.03 -2.47 8.17
C HIS A 237 3.65 -3.56 7.17
N LEU A 238 4.36 -4.70 7.16
CA LEU A 238 4.16 -5.73 6.13
C LEU A 238 2.76 -6.36 6.14
N PRO A 239 2.10 -6.62 7.30
CA PRO A 239 0.71 -7.07 7.30
C PRO A 239 -0.23 -6.09 6.61
N MET A 240 -0.10 -4.78 6.86
CA MET A 240 -0.93 -3.73 6.24
C MET A 240 -0.80 -3.73 4.71
N GLN A 241 0.42 -3.88 4.23
CA GLN A 241 0.75 -3.93 2.81
C GLN A 241 0.20 -5.19 2.11
N LEU A 242 -0.24 -6.19 2.87
CA LEU A 242 -0.89 -7.42 2.37
C LEU A 242 -2.40 -7.40 2.55
N ASP A 243 -2.90 -6.88 3.68
CA ASP A 243 -4.33 -6.85 4.01
C ASP A 243 -5.09 -5.91 3.08
N GLY A 244 -4.57 -4.71 2.81
CA GLY A 244 -5.21 -3.74 1.92
C GLY A 244 -5.49 -4.28 0.50
N PRO A 245 -4.48 -4.80 -0.23
CA PRO A 245 -4.71 -5.41 -1.54
C PRO A 245 -5.63 -6.64 -1.51
N ARG A 246 -5.62 -7.42 -0.41
CA ARG A 246 -6.54 -8.56 -0.25
C ARG A 246 -7.98 -8.07 -0.16
N GLU A 247 -8.25 -7.12 0.73
CA GLU A 247 -9.58 -6.53 0.89
C GLU A 247 -10.07 -5.86 -0.39
N LEU A 248 -9.21 -5.09 -1.06
CA LEU A 248 -9.54 -4.48 -2.35
C LEU A 248 -9.85 -5.55 -3.42
N GLY A 249 -9.08 -6.64 -3.45
CA GLY A 249 -9.23 -7.75 -4.37
C GLY A 249 -10.53 -8.56 -4.22
N GLU A 250 -11.24 -8.41 -3.10
CA GLU A 250 -12.58 -8.98 -2.95
C GLU A 250 -13.60 -8.22 -3.82
N SER A 251 -13.52 -6.89 -3.85
CA SER A 251 -14.41 -6.04 -4.67
C SER A 251 -13.91 -5.81 -6.09
N ASP A 252 -12.60 -5.66 -6.29
CA ASP A 252 -11.95 -5.42 -7.57
C ASP A 252 -10.63 -6.20 -7.63
N PRO A 253 -10.64 -7.41 -8.23
CA PRO A 253 -9.46 -8.26 -8.31
C PRO A 253 -8.31 -7.60 -9.07
N HIS A 254 -8.63 -6.77 -10.07
CA HIS A 254 -7.63 -6.15 -10.93
C HIS A 254 -6.91 -5.02 -10.20
N ALA A 255 -7.65 -4.10 -9.58
CA ALA A 255 -7.06 -3.07 -8.73
C ALA A 255 -6.27 -3.69 -7.56
N GLY A 256 -6.84 -4.73 -6.90
CA GLY A 256 -6.14 -5.49 -5.86
C GLY A 256 -4.80 -6.07 -6.32
N LEU A 257 -4.74 -6.60 -7.55
CA LEU A 257 -3.51 -7.12 -8.13
C LEU A 257 -2.46 -6.01 -8.33
N LEU A 258 -2.86 -4.88 -8.94
CA LEU A 258 -1.95 -3.75 -9.18
C LEU A 258 -1.31 -3.24 -7.88
N VAL A 259 -2.12 -3.11 -6.82
CA VAL A 259 -1.64 -2.69 -5.49
C VAL A 259 -0.72 -3.75 -4.87
N ALA A 260 -1.07 -5.04 -4.98
CA ALA A 260 -0.21 -6.11 -4.47
C ALA A 260 1.17 -6.13 -5.15
N ILE A 261 1.22 -5.87 -6.48
CA ILE A 261 2.47 -5.74 -7.23
C ILE A 261 3.25 -4.51 -6.75
N LYS A 262 2.60 -3.33 -6.63
CA LYS A 262 3.21 -2.08 -6.08
C LYS A 262 3.91 -2.35 -4.76
N HIS A 263 3.17 -2.88 -3.77
CA HIS A 263 3.70 -3.10 -2.43
C HIS A 263 4.82 -4.12 -2.41
N CYS A 264 4.71 -5.21 -3.20
CA CYS A 264 5.77 -6.20 -3.28
C CYS A 264 7.06 -5.65 -3.91
N ASN A 265 6.94 -4.81 -4.95
CA ASN A 265 8.08 -4.26 -5.67
C ASN A 265 8.95 -3.32 -4.81
N ARG A 266 8.37 -2.69 -3.78
CA ARG A 266 9.10 -1.88 -2.79
C ARG A 266 10.18 -2.67 -2.03
N TYR A 267 10.05 -3.99 -1.95
CA TYR A 267 10.98 -4.87 -1.23
C TYR A 267 11.76 -5.80 -2.16
N ARG A 268 12.00 -5.37 -3.40
CA ARG A 268 12.95 -6.05 -4.27
C ARG A 268 14.34 -6.07 -3.62
N PRO A 269 15.10 -7.18 -3.71
CA PRO A 269 16.43 -7.24 -3.15
C PRO A 269 17.32 -6.20 -3.82
N VAL A 270 17.86 -5.28 -3.03
CA VAL A 270 18.93 -4.37 -3.47
C VAL A 270 20.25 -4.99 -3.01
N ALA A 271 20.95 -5.63 -3.93
CA ALA A 271 22.25 -6.29 -3.74
C ALA A 271 22.34 -7.46 -2.71
N PRO A 272 23.37 -8.33 -2.80
CA PRO A 272 23.46 -9.56 -2.00
C PRO A 272 23.69 -9.35 -0.48
N GLN A 273 24.13 -8.17 -0.07
CA GLN A 273 24.53 -7.90 1.33
C GLN A 273 23.35 -7.76 2.31
N ALA A 274 22.11 -7.62 1.81
CA ALA A 274 20.90 -7.54 2.64
C ALA A 274 20.44 -8.90 3.25
N LEU A 275 21.12 -9.99 2.93
CA LEU A 275 20.72 -11.37 3.26
C LEU A 275 20.94 -11.80 4.72
N LEU A 276 21.67 -11.02 5.54
CA LEU A 276 22.20 -11.52 6.83
C LEU A 276 21.38 -11.17 8.10
N LEU A 277 20.19 -10.57 8.01
CA LEU A 277 19.44 -10.12 9.21
C LEU A 277 18.01 -10.66 9.31
N ARG A 278 17.45 -10.75 10.53
CA ARG A 278 16.03 -11.11 10.81
C ARG A 278 15.02 -10.38 9.93
N ARG A 279 15.34 -9.16 9.48
CA ARG A 279 14.56 -8.36 8.52
C ARG A 279 14.31 -9.12 7.21
N HIS A 280 15.30 -9.90 6.75
CA HIS A 280 15.20 -10.73 5.57
C HIS A 280 14.11 -11.81 5.70
N ARG A 281 13.95 -12.43 6.87
CA ARG A 281 12.90 -13.47 7.07
C ARG A 281 11.49 -12.88 7.00
N GLN A 282 11.26 -11.70 7.57
CA GLN A 282 9.96 -11.03 7.53
C GLN A 282 9.61 -10.61 6.09
N VAL A 283 10.56 -9.98 5.40
CA VAL A 283 10.39 -9.59 3.98
C VAL A 283 10.20 -10.80 3.08
N ALA A 284 10.98 -11.87 3.25
CA ALA A 284 10.84 -13.09 2.47
C ALA A 284 9.48 -13.77 2.69
N ARG A 285 8.97 -13.78 3.94
CA ARG A 285 7.61 -14.26 4.22
C ARG A 285 6.56 -13.39 3.52
N PHE A 286 6.63 -12.07 3.69
CA PHE A 286 5.73 -11.14 3.01
C PHE A 286 5.74 -11.32 1.49
N ARG A 287 6.91 -11.44 0.85
CA ARG A 287 7.00 -11.66 -0.61
C ARG A 287 6.37 -12.97 -1.04
N ARG A 288 6.53 -14.06 -0.26
CA ARG A 288 5.84 -15.34 -0.55
C ARG A 288 4.32 -15.21 -0.43
N ASP A 289 3.85 -14.53 0.61
CA ASP A 289 2.42 -14.36 0.87
C ASP A 289 1.78 -13.43 -0.18
N SER A 290 2.47 -12.33 -0.54
CA SER A 290 2.08 -11.44 -1.63
C SER A 290 2.08 -12.17 -2.99
N ALA A 291 3.08 -13.01 -3.28
CA ALA A 291 3.08 -13.80 -4.52
C ALA A 291 1.95 -14.83 -4.58
N ARG A 292 1.47 -15.36 -3.44
CA ARG A 292 0.24 -16.20 -3.41
C ARG A 292 -0.97 -15.35 -3.78
N LEU A 293 -1.17 -14.24 -3.07
CA LEU A 293 -2.26 -13.30 -3.34
C LEU A 293 -2.27 -12.84 -4.81
N GLN A 294 -1.11 -12.46 -5.37
CA GLN A 294 -1.01 -12.04 -6.76
C GLN A 294 -1.43 -13.14 -7.75
N ARG A 295 -1.06 -14.41 -7.50
CA ARG A 295 -1.51 -15.53 -8.35
C ARG A 295 -3.03 -15.73 -8.25
N ASP A 296 -3.58 -15.67 -7.04
CA ASP A 296 -5.01 -15.87 -6.81
C ASP A 296 -5.84 -14.77 -7.48
N LEU A 297 -5.40 -13.50 -7.38
CA LEU A 297 -6.02 -12.37 -8.06
C LEU A 297 -5.84 -12.44 -9.59
N ARG A 298 -4.64 -12.78 -10.07
CA ARG A 298 -4.34 -12.90 -11.50
C ARG A 298 -5.23 -13.91 -12.22
N ALA A 299 -5.59 -15.01 -11.55
CA ALA A 299 -6.47 -16.04 -12.10
C ALA A 299 -7.91 -15.53 -12.37
N ARG A 300 -8.31 -14.39 -11.80
CA ARG A 300 -9.64 -13.78 -11.95
C ARG A 300 -9.68 -12.64 -12.98
N ILE A 301 -8.57 -12.37 -13.68
CA ILE A 301 -8.41 -11.21 -14.55
C ILE A 301 -8.16 -11.67 -16.00
N ALA A 302 -8.93 -11.15 -16.94
CA ALA A 302 -8.78 -11.46 -18.37
C ALA A 302 -7.65 -10.65 -19.06
N ALA A 303 -7.27 -9.50 -18.50
CA ALA A 303 -6.24 -8.63 -19.08
C ALA A 303 -4.91 -9.37 -19.29
N PRO A 304 -4.20 -9.12 -20.41
CA PRO A 304 -2.89 -9.69 -20.66
C PRO A 304 -1.82 -9.10 -19.74
N ASP A 305 -0.71 -9.81 -19.54
CA ASP A 305 0.36 -9.38 -18.63
C ASP A 305 1.02 -8.06 -19.05
N SER A 306 1.06 -7.77 -20.35
CA SER A 306 1.58 -6.50 -20.88
C SER A 306 0.73 -5.29 -20.49
N GLU A 307 -0.59 -5.47 -20.42
CA GLU A 307 -1.51 -4.44 -19.95
C GLU A 307 -1.36 -4.22 -18.44
N ILE A 308 -1.30 -5.31 -17.67
CA ILE A 308 -1.08 -5.25 -16.22
C ILE A 308 0.26 -4.55 -15.90
N ASP A 309 1.33 -4.83 -16.64
CA ASP A 309 2.63 -4.16 -16.46
C ASP A 309 2.52 -2.65 -16.74
N ARG A 310 1.85 -2.25 -17.83
CA ARG A 310 1.60 -0.83 -18.14
C ARG A 310 0.82 -0.13 -17.03
N GLN A 311 -0.26 -0.74 -16.58
CA GLN A 311 -1.14 -0.20 -15.54
C GLN A 311 -0.42 -0.08 -14.20
N TRP A 312 0.36 -1.10 -13.81
CA TRP A 312 1.17 -1.07 -12.60
C TRP A 312 2.24 0.03 -12.65
N ARG A 313 2.95 0.20 -13.79
CA ARG A 313 3.96 1.27 -13.95
C ARG A 313 3.34 2.64 -13.84
N THR A 314 2.15 2.83 -14.41
CA THR A 314 1.39 4.08 -14.32
C THR A 314 1.02 4.39 -12.86
N LEU A 315 0.47 3.41 -12.14
CA LEU A 315 0.19 3.52 -10.71
C LEU A 315 1.46 3.88 -9.92
N HIS A 316 2.57 3.20 -10.18
CA HIS A 316 3.84 3.44 -9.51
C HIS A 316 4.40 4.84 -9.78
N ALA A 317 4.30 5.33 -11.02
CA ALA A 317 4.71 6.69 -11.37
C ALA A 317 3.86 7.74 -10.64
N CYS A 318 2.53 7.59 -10.64
CA CYS A 318 1.62 8.50 -9.93
C CYS A 318 1.93 8.55 -8.42
N ASP A 319 2.10 7.38 -7.79
CA ASP A 319 2.47 7.27 -6.36
C ASP A 319 3.80 7.97 -6.08
N THR A 320 4.81 7.76 -6.93
CA THR A 320 6.13 8.37 -6.76
C THR A 320 6.07 9.90 -6.93
N ILE A 321 5.31 10.41 -7.90
CA ILE A 321 5.14 11.85 -8.13
C ILE A 321 4.42 12.50 -6.94
N SER A 322 3.35 11.88 -6.43
CA SER A 322 2.62 12.40 -5.26
C SER A 322 3.52 12.50 -4.02
N HIS A 323 4.35 11.49 -3.76
CA HIS A 323 5.30 11.50 -2.66
C HIS A 323 6.38 12.57 -2.82
N ALA A 324 6.94 12.73 -4.02
CA ALA A 324 7.92 13.77 -4.30
C ALA A 324 7.35 15.16 -4.05
N GLN A 325 6.10 15.39 -4.48
CA GLN A 325 5.39 16.65 -4.29
C GLN A 325 5.17 16.94 -2.80
N LEU A 326 4.64 15.96 -2.05
CA LEU A 326 4.32 16.12 -0.63
C LEU A 326 5.54 16.31 0.26
N THR A 327 6.66 15.67 -0.07
CA THR A 327 7.86 15.71 0.77
C THR A 327 8.83 16.83 0.38
N ALA A 328 8.52 17.58 -0.69
CA ALA A 328 9.41 18.57 -1.30
C ALA A 328 10.84 18.03 -1.53
N VAL A 329 10.96 16.73 -1.84
CA VAL A 329 12.21 16.09 -2.22
C VAL A 329 12.23 16.07 -3.76
N PRO A 330 12.97 16.98 -4.41
CA PRO A 330 12.99 17.09 -5.87
C PRO A 330 13.86 15.99 -6.46
N ARG A 331 13.41 14.73 -6.36
CA ARG A 331 14.07 13.57 -6.99
C ARG A 331 13.06 12.48 -7.34
N LEU A 332 12.37 12.60 -8.47
CA LEU A 332 12.10 11.42 -9.29
C LEU A 332 13.36 11.16 -10.12
N VAL A 333 14.19 10.20 -9.71
CA VAL A 333 15.16 9.62 -10.65
C VAL A 333 14.55 8.31 -11.15
N GLY A 334 13.71 8.44 -12.18
CA GLY A 334 13.43 7.38 -13.13
C GLY A 334 12.29 6.44 -12.80
N ALA A 335 11.09 6.98 -12.60
CA ALA A 335 9.90 6.17 -12.81
C ALA A 335 9.84 5.79 -14.30
N VAL A 336 9.98 4.51 -14.59
CA VAL A 336 10.00 4.01 -15.97
C VAL A 336 8.60 3.54 -16.35
N VAL A 337 7.95 4.31 -17.22
CA VAL A 337 6.61 4.03 -17.75
C VAL A 337 6.68 3.61 -19.21
N PRO A 338 5.66 2.93 -19.75
CA PRO A 338 5.58 2.70 -21.19
C PRO A 338 5.30 4.02 -21.91
N GLY A 339 6.08 4.30 -22.95
CA GLY A 339 5.85 5.39 -23.88
C GLY A 339 4.70 5.08 -24.83
N ALA A 340 4.24 6.10 -25.57
CA ALA A 340 3.17 5.95 -26.56
C ALA A 340 3.48 4.91 -27.66
N ASP A 341 4.77 4.71 -27.97
CA ASP A 341 5.27 3.72 -28.93
C ASP A 341 5.61 2.36 -28.29
N GLY A 342 5.29 2.18 -27.01
CA GLY A 342 5.62 1.00 -26.21
C GLY A 342 7.06 0.96 -25.69
N ARG A 343 7.93 1.91 -26.04
CA ARG A 343 9.30 1.97 -25.51
C ARG A 343 9.30 2.54 -24.09
N PRO A 344 10.20 2.09 -23.20
CA PRO A 344 10.27 2.65 -21.86
C PRO A 344 10.66 4.14 -21.87
N VAL A 345 9.90 4.95 -21.12
CA VAL A 345 10.15 6.38 -20.90
C VAL A 345 10.46 6.60 -19.42
N THR A 346 11.55 7.30 -19.15
CA THR A 346 12.03 7.60 -17.80
C THR A 346 11.53 8.99 -17.40
N LEU A 347 10.63 9.06 -16.43
CA LEU A 347 10.16 10.32 -15.88
C LEU A 347 11.14 10.85 -14.83
N THR A 348 11.43 12.14 -14.93
CA THR A 348 12.27 12.90 -14.00
C THR A 348 11.49 14.08 -13.43
N SER A 349 11.85 14.51 -12.22
CA SER A 349 11.28 15.72 -11.61
C SER A 349 12.34 16.68 -11.10
N ALA A 350 12.00 17.97 -11.11
CA ALA A 350 12.77 19.03 -10.50
C ALA A 350 11.85 19.97 -9.71
N ALA A 351 12.41 20.74 -8.78
CA ALA A 351 11.65 21.78 -8.09
C ALA A 351 11.25 22.89 -9.08
N ALA A 352 10.02 23.38 -8.96
CA ALA A 352 9.49 24.51 -9.71
C ALA A 352 8.79 25.47 -8.74
N GLU A 353 8.48 26.69 -9.21
CA GLU A 353 7.66 27.62 -8.43
C GLU A 353 6.29 26.99 -8.15
N GLY A 354 5.89 26.92 -6.88
CA GLY A 354 4.61 26.32 -6.48
C GLY A 354 4.54 24.79 -6.53
N GLY A 355 5.60 24.07 -6.90
CA GLY A 355 5.61 22.61 -6.84
C GLY A 355 6.74 21.92 -7.59
N LEU A 356 6.38 21.00 -8.50
CA LEU A 356 7.33 20.20 -9.25
C LEU A 356 7.15 20.36 -10.76
N SER A 357 8.27 20.39 -11.49
CA SER A 357 8.26 20.19 -12.92
C SER A 357 8.56 18.73 -13.28
N ILE A 358 7.85 18.15 -14.26
CA ILE A 358 8.06 16.77 -14.73
C ILE A 358 8.52 16.73 -16.19
N ASP A 359 9.49 15.85 -16.49
CA ASP A 359 10.01 15.62 -17.85
C ASP A 359 10.28 14.13 -18.14
N PRO A 360 9.83 13.58 -19.27
CA PRO A 360 8.82 14.17 -20.17
C PRO A 360 7.47 14.32 -19.46
N TRP A 361 6.65 15.26 -19.93
CA TRP A 361 5.35 15.55 -19.34
C TRP A 361 4.33 14.41 -19.63
N PRO A 362 3.81 13.69 -18.60
CA PRO A 362 2.97 12.51 -18.80
C PRO A 362 1.47 12.81 -18.74
N PHE A 363 1.06 14.07 -18.56
CA PHE A 363 -0.33 14.45 -18.32
C PHE A 363 -0.95 15.16 -19.53
N SER A 364 -2.28 15.12 -19.60
CA SER A 364 -3.05 15.60 -20.75
C SER A 364 -3.22 17.11 -20.78
N GLY A 365 -3.25 17.75 -19.60
CA GLY A 365 -3.30 19.20 -19.46
C GLY A 365 -1.92 19.86 -19.61
N ALA A 366 -1.90 21.17 -19.78
CA ALA A 366 -0.66 21.96 -19.76
C ALA A 366 -0.05 22.09 -18.35
N GLU A 367 -0.86 21.81 -17.32
CA GLU A 367 -0.51 21.79 -15.91
C GLU A 367 -1.46 20.83 -15.19
N VAL A 368 -1.08 20.37 -13.98
CA VAL A 368 -1.97 19.60 -13.10
C VAL A 368 -2.04 20.28 -11.74
N ARG A 369 -3.24 20.68 -11.34
CA ARG A 369 -3.53 21.12 -9.97
C ARG A 369 -3.95 19.92 -9.13
N LEU A 370 -3.38 19.81 -7.94
CA LEU A 370 -3.62 18.72 -7.03
C LEU A 370 -4.06 19.28 -5.69
N ASP A 371 -5.09 18.67 -5.12
CA ASP A 371 -5.63 19.02 -3.83
C ASP A 371 -5.43 17.85 -2.86
N VAL A 372 -4.82 18.08 -1.71
CA VAL A 372 -4.73 17.05 -0.66
C VAL A 372 -5.07 17.60 0.74
N PRO A 373 -6.00 16.97 1.47
CA PRO A 373 -6.27 17.36 2.84
C PRO A 373 -5.11 16.95 3.74
N GLY A 374 -4.80 17.80 4.70
CA GLY A 374 -3.80 17.52 5.72
C GLY A 374 -3.97 18.44 6.91
N ARG A 375 -3.03 18.37 7.84
CA ARG A 375 -3.04 19.20 9.05
C ARG A 375 -1.70 19.90 9.20
N VAL A 376 -1.74 21.18 9.54
CA VAL A 376 -0.53 21.96 9.79
C VAL A 376 -0.20 21.91 11.28
N LEU A 377 1.00 21.43 11.61
CA LEU A 377 1.52 21.44 12.98
C LEU A 377 2.55 22.55 13.12
N ALA A 378 2.34 23.43 14.10
CA ALA A 378 3.09 24.68 14.27
C ALA A 378 4.56 24.51 14.71
N GLY A 379 4.97 23.30 15.09
CA GLY A 379 6.30 23.03 15.59
C GLY A 379 6.48 21.59 16.06
N GLY A 380 7.61 21.36 16.74
CA GLY A 380 7.88 20.07 17.36
C GLY A 380 7.02 19.82 18.61
N CYS A 381 6.92 18.56 19.00
CA CYS A 381 6.28 18.07 20.21
C CYS A 381 7.32 17.38 21.09
N THR A 382 7.16 17.49 22.41
CA THR A 382 8.06 16.86 23.40
C THR A 382 7.60 15.46 23.82
N SER A 383 6.35 15.12 23.54
CA SER A 383 5.77 13.82 23.89
C SER A 383 4.74 13.33 22.86
N GLN A 384 4.52 12.01 22.82
CA GLN A 384 3.49 11.42 21.96
C GLN A 384 2.09 11.99 22.27
N ALA A 385 1.77 12.20 23.55
CA ALA A 385 0.49 12.76 23.96
C ALA A 385 0.29 14.21 23.51
N GLU A 386 1.38 15.00 23.47
CA GLU A 386 1.35 16.35 22.91
C GLU A 386 1.13 16.32 21.39
N LEU A 387 1.81 15.44 20.67
CA LEU A 387 1.61 15.25 19.24
C LEU A 387 0.17 14.84 18.90
N GLU A 388 -0.39 13.88 19.65
CA GLU A 388 -1.77 13.44 19.46
C GLU A 388 -2.78 14.57 19.72
N ARG A 389 -2.57 15.37 20.78
CA ARG A 389 -3.40 16.56 21.04
C ARG A 389 -3.27 17.60 19.94
N ALA A 390 -2.04 17.93 19.53
CA ALA A 390 -1.77 18.90 18.47
C ALA A 390 -2.40 18.46 17.15
N PHE A 391 -2.22 17.20 16.75
CA PHE A 391 -2.80 16.64 15.53
C PHE A 391 -4.33 16.61 15.56
N THR A 392 -4.93 16.21 16.68
CA THR A 392 -6.39 16.18 16.83
C THR A 392 -7.00 17.58 16.79
N ALA A 393 -6.35 18.55 17.43
CA ALA A 393 -6.82 19.93 17.53
C ALA A 393 -6.58 20.75 16.25
N ALA A 394 -5.54 20.45 15.47
CA ALA A 394 -5.24 21.15 14.23
C ALA A 394 -6.38 20.95 13.21
N PRO A 395 -6.91 22.00 12.57
CA PRO A 395 -7.94 21.84 11.55
C PRO A 395 -7.41 21.05 10.35
N VAL A 396 -8.32 20.37 9.65
CA VAL A 396 -8.00 19.83 8.32
C VAL A 396 -7.99 20.99 7.34
N GLU A 397 -6.87 21.18 6.67
CA GLU A 397 -6.67 22.20 5.65
C GLU A 397 -6.46 21.54 4.30
N MET A 398 -7.01 22.18 3.26
CA MET A 398 -6.73 21.79 1.90
C MET A 398 -5.49 22.49 1.40
N GLN A 399 -4.48 21.71 1.01
CA GLN A 399 -3.29 22.21 0.35
C GLN A 399 -3.39 21.95 -1.16
N GLU A 400 -3.27 23.02 -1.94
CA GLU A 400 -3.14 22.97 -3.39
C GLU A 400 -1.65 22.85 -3.76
N PHE A 401 -1.38 22.05 -4.78
CA PHE A 401 -0.06 21.89 -5.41
C PHE A 401 -0.18 22.01 -6.92
N LEU A 402 0.86 22.56 -7.55
CA LEU A 402 0.93 22.70 -9.00
C LEU A 402 2.05 21.82 -9.57
N LEU A 403 1.71 21.04 -10.60
CA LEU A 403 2.68 20.38 -11.46
C LEU A 403 2.70 21.06 -12.82
N VAL A 404 3.90 21.26 -13.36
CA VAL A 404 4.12 21.85 -14.68
C VAL A 404 5.08 21.01 -15.53
N PRO A 405 5.04 21.10 -16.86
CA PRO A 405 6.09 20.57 -17.71
C PRO A 405 7.44 21.19 -17.34
N ALA A 406 8.54 20.43 -17.43
CA ALA A 406 9.84 21.07 -17.42
C ALA A 406 9.94 22.06 -18.58
N GLN A 407 10.34 23.30 -18.28
CA GLN A 407 10.62 24.27 -19.34
C GLN A 407 11.69 23.65 -20.24
N ARG A 408 11.39 23.56 -21.54
CA ARG A 408 12.42 23.25 -22.52
C ARG A 408 13.47 24.34 -22.35
N ARG A 409 14.65 23.98 -21.82
CA ARG A 409 15.80 24.87 -21.91
C ARG A 409 15.97 25.12 -23.40
N SER A 410 15.75 26.36 -23.84
CA SER A 410 16.08 26.78 -25.20
C SER A 410 17.54 26.37 -25.41
N ALA A 411 17.73 25.39 -26.30
CA ALA A 411 19.03 24.78 -26.54
C ALA A 411 19.97 25.76 -27.24
#